data_AF-A0A352SY68-F1
#
_entry.id   AF-A0A352SY68-F1
#
_cell.length_a   1.000
_cell.length_b   1.000
_cell.length_c   1.000
_cell.angle_alpha   90.00
_cell.angle_beta   90.00
_cell.angle_gamma   90.00
#
_symmetry.space_group_name_H-M   'P 1'
#
loop_
_entity.id
_entity.type
_entity.pdbx_description
1 polymer ?
#
loop_
_entity_poly.entity_id
_entity_poly.type
_entity_poly.pdbx_seq_one_letter_code
_entity_poly.pdbx_strand_id
1 'polypeptide(L)'
;MTLIKKYLPGILITVVLALISKFISGFIPYGLISGSVFALLIGMMLNPFLSKYKILGQGIQFVSKQVLRLAIILLGFTLSFTQIFQVGKYSLIVMCFTLATAFGCGYLLGNVLGMNWKLSSLISAGTGICGGSAVAAIAPVIDAED
;
A
#
# COMPACT_ATOMS: atom_id res chain seq x y z
N MET A 1 2.43 30.56 4.29
CA MET A 1 2.90 30.25 2.91
C MET A 1 4.15 29.35 2.85
N THR A 2 4.72 28.93 3.98
CA THR A 2 5.97 28.13 4.09
C THR A 2 5.76 26.61 4.21
N LEU A 3 4.54 26.15 4.49
CA LEU A 3 4.22 24.73 4.67
C LEU A 3 4.18 23.98 3.33
N ILE A 4 3.58 24.57 2.30
CA ILE A 4 3.52 23.98 0.94
C ILE A 4 4.92 23.78 0.33
N LYS A 5 5.86 24.71 0.58
CA LYS A 5 7.24 24.62 0.08
C LYS A 5 8.03 23.48 0.75
N LYS A 6 7.56 22.97 1.90
CA LYS A 6 8.20 21.89 2.67
C LYS A 6 7.73 20.49 2.23
N TYR A 7 6.49 20.34 1.76
CA TYR A 7 5.97 19.06 1.23
C TYR A 7 6.24 18.87 -0.27
N LEU A 8 6.44 19.97 -1.01
CA LEU A 8 6.76 19.98 -2.44
C LEU A 8 7.93 19.05 -2.85
N PRO A 9 9.08 19.03 -2.15
CA PRO A 9 10.19 18.17 -2.56
C PRO A 9 9.89 16.68 -2.39
N GLY A 10 9.10 16.29 -1.38
CA GLY A 10 8.69 14.90 -1.18
C GLY A 10 7.71 14.42 -2.26
N ILE A 11 6.74 15.25 -2.64
CA ILE A 11 5.79 14.94 -3.72
C ILE A 11 6.52 14.87 -5.07
N LEU A 12 7.42 15.81 -5.34
CA LEU A 12 8.18 15.84 -6.59
C LEU A 12 9.04 14.59 -6.76
N ILE A 13 9.71 14.14 -5.69
CA ILE A 13 10.52 12.91 -5.73
C ILE A 13 9.64 11.68 -5.95
N THR A 14 8.48 11.57 -5.29
CA THR A 14 7.54 10.46 -5.52
C THR A 14 7.03 10.45 -6.96
N VAL A 15 6.71 11.61 -7.52
CA VAL A 15 6.26 11.74 -8.93
C VAL A 15 7.38 11.37 -9.89
N VAL A 16 8.61 11.83 -9.65
CA VAL A 16 9.78 11.49 -10.47
C VAL A 16 10.09 10.00 -10.40
N LEU A 17 10.07 9.38 -9.22
CA LEU A 17 10.22 7.92 -9.06
C LEU A 17 9.12 7.14 -9.79
N ALA A 18 7.87 7.60 -9.69
CA ALA A 18 6.75 6.96 -10.36
C ALA A 18 6.87 7.06 -11.89
N LEU A 19 7.30 8.21 -12.41
CA LEU A 19 7.55 8.42 -13.85
C LEU A 19 8.70 7.55 -14.35
N ILE A 20 9.81 7.51 -13.61
CA ILE A 20 10.96 6.66 -13.94
C ILE A 20 10.55 5.18 -13.94
N SER A 21 9.80 4.73 -12.92
CA SER A 21 9.33 3.35 -12.83
C SER A 21 8.34 2.99 -13.94
N LYS A 22 7.46 3.91 -14.33
CA LYS A 22 6.53 3.70 -15.45
C LYS A 22 7.27 3.65 -16.79
N PHE A 23 8.26 4.51 -16.97
CA PHE A 23 9.07 4.56 -18.19
C PHE A 23 9.95 3.32 -18.34
N ILE A 24 10.58 2.87 -17.24
CA ILE A 24 11.39 1.64 -17.23
C ILE A 24 10.52 0.39 -17.46
N SER A 25 9.30 0.35 -16.90
CA SER A 25 8.38 -0.77 -17.10
C SER A 25 7.80 -0.81 -18.52
N GLY A 26 7.66 0.35 -19.18
CA GLY A 26 7.19 0.41 -20.56
C GLY A 26 8.22 -0.06 -21.60
N PHE A 27 9.51 -0.05 -21.25
CA PHE A 27 10.60 -0.43 -22.16
C PHE A 27 10.99 -1.91 -22.06
N ILE A 28 10.48 -2.64 -21.06
CA ILE A 28 10.81 -4.04 -20.79
C ILE A 28 9.57 -4.93 -20.99
N PRO A 29 9.45 -5.60 -22.16
CA PRO A 29 8.42 -6.60 -22.39
C PRO A 29 8.83 -7.94 -21.74
N TYR A 30 8.80 -8.00 -20.41
CA TYR A 30 8.84 -9.26 -19.66
C TYR A 30 7.65 -9.29 -18.71
N GLY A 31 6.56 -9.91 -19.17
CA GLY A 31 5.22 -9.93 -18.56
C GLY A 31 5.09 -10.65 -17.21
N LEU A 32 6.11 -10.64 -16.36
CA LEU A 32 6.06 -11.20 -15.00
C LEU A 32 6.17 -10.15 -13.89
N ILE A 33 6.73 -8.96 -14.15
CA ILE A 33 6.87 -7.91 -13.14
C ILE A 33 6.00 -6.70 -13.50
N SER A 34 5.00 -6.43 -12.67
CA SER A 34 4.21 -5.20 -12.74
C SER A 34 5.06 -4.00 -12.34
N GLY A 35 4.82 -2.83 -12.93
CA GLY A 35 5.58 -1.61 -12.60
C GLY A 35 5.55 -1.21 -11.11
N SER A 36 4.59 -1.73 -10.35
CA SER A 36 4.52 -1.62 -8.89
C SER A 36 5.72 -2.28 -8.18
N VAL A 37 6.20 -3.42 -8.69
CA VAL A 37 7.35 -4.15 -8.10
C VAL A 37 8.63 -3.37 -8.33
N PHE A 38 8.85 -2.85 -9.55
CA PHE A 38 9.99 -1.98 -9.84
C PHE A 38 9.95 -0.69 -9.01
N ALA A 39 8.77 -0.07 -8.88
CA ALA A 39 8.62 1.12 -8.02
C ALA A 39 8.96 0.82 -6.56
N LEU A 40 8.57 -0.35 -6.05
CA LEU A 40 8.90 -0.80 -4.69
C LEU A 40 10.42 -1.05 -4.54
N LEU A 41 11.05 -1.73 -5.50
CA LEU A 41 12.47 -2.05 -5.49
C LEU A 41 13.35 -0.80 -5.55
N ILE A 42 13.03 0.12 -6.47
CA ILE A 42 13.71 1.40 -6.61
C ILE A 42 13.47 2.25 -5.36
N GLY A 43 12.24 2.30 -4.85
CA GLY A 43 11.91 3.01 -3.61
C GLY A 43 12.69 2.48 -2.40
N MET A 44 12.84 1.15 -2.27
CA MET A 44 13.60 0.50 -1.21
C MET A 44 15.10 0.78 -1.30
N MET A 45 15.68 0.78 -2.51
CA MET A 45 17.08 1.16 -2.74
C MET A 45 17.35 2.62 -2.40
N LEU A 46 16.41 3.52 -2.69
CA LEU A 46 16.54 4.95 -2.42
C LEU A 46 16.19 5.31 -0.96
N ASN A 47 15.44 4.47 -0.25
CA ASN A 47 15.02 4.67 1.14
C ASN A 47 16.15 5.12 2.10
N PRO A 48 17.34 4.48 2.14
CA PRO A 48 18.44 4.93 3.02
C PRO A 48 18.94 6.34 2.71
N PHE A 49 18.84 6.79 1.46
CA PHE A 49 19.23 8.15 1.06
C PHE A 49 18.14 9.18 1.39
N LEU A 50 16.86 8.81 1.25
CA LEU A 50 15.72 9.66 1.60
C LEU A 50 15.49 9.77 3.11
N SER A 51 15.73 8.72 3.87
CA SER A 51 15.59 8.69 5.34
C SER A 51 16.51 9.72 6.02
N LYS A 52 17.62 10.08 5.38
CA LYS A 52 18.54 11.14 5.83
C LYS A 52 17.91 12.55 5.81
N TYR A 53 16.87 12.78 5.01
CA TYR A 53 16.16 14.04 4.91
C TYR A 53 14.75 13.94 5.54
N LYS A 54 14.62 14.35 6.82
CA LYS A 54 13.35 14.38 7.57
C LYS A 54 12.18 15.09 6.84
N ILE A 55 12.49 16.03 5.96
CA ILE A 55 11.53 16.78 5.14
C ILE A 55 10.91 15.91 4.03
N LEU A 56 11.64 14.92 3.51
CA LEU A 56 11.12 14.00 2.49
C LEU A 56 10.17 12.97 3.09
N GLY A 57 10.47 12.48 4.30
CA GLY A 57 9.58 11.58 5.04
C GLY A 57 8.19 12.19 5.29
N GLN A 58 8.13 13.47 5.67
CA GLN A 58 6.85 14.18 5.87
C GLN A 58 6.02 14.29 4.57
N GLY A 59 6.68 14.51 3.42
CA GLY A 59 6.01 14.54 2.11
C GLY A 59 5.48 13.18 1.67
N ILE A 60 6.24 12.11 1.87
CA ILE A 60 5.84 10.74 1.53
C ILE A 60 4.67 10.29 2.40
N GLN A 61 4.71 10.57 3.70
CA GLN A 61 3.63 10.23 4.62
C GLN A 61 2.34 10.99 4.29
N PHE A 62 2.44 12.26 3.86
CA PHE A 62 1.29 13.03 3.41
C PHE A 62 0.63 12.40 2.18
N VAL A 63 1.41 11.97 1.19
CA VAL A 63 0.87 11.27 0.01
C VAL A 63 0.23 9.93 0.41
N SER A 64 0.92 9.13 1.23
CA SER A 64 0.44 7.81 1.66
C SER A 64 -0.88 7.88 2.45
N LYS A 65 -1.07 8.90 3.30
CA LYS A 65 -2.32 9.05 4.08
C LYS A 65 -3.41 9.83 3.35
N GLN A 66 -3.08 10.99 2.81
CA GLN A 66 -4.08 11.96 2.33
C GLN A 66 -4.50 11.68 0.89
N VAL A 67 -3.52 11.43 0.00
CA VAL A 67 -3.82 11.12 -1.41
C VAL A 67 -4.47 9.75 -1.53
N LEU A 68 -4.00 8.74 -0.78
CA LEU A 68 -4.62 7.42 -0.79
C LEU A 68 -6.07 7.46 -0.28
N ARG A 69 -6.34 8.19 0.81
CA ARG A 69 -7.70 8.35 1.32
C ARG A 69 -8.61 9.03 0.31
N LEU A 70 -8.11 10.07 -0.37
CA LEU A 70 -8.85 10.75 -1.43
C LEU A 70 -9.13 9.81 -2.61
N ALA A 71 -8.14 9.00 -3.03
CA ALA A 71 -8.31 7.99 -4.07
C ALA A 71 -9.38 6.95 -3.69
N ILE A 72 -9.39 6.45 -2.45
CA ILE A 72 -10.41 5.51 -1.96
C ILE A 72 -11.81 6.14 -1.98
N ILE A 73 -11.94 7.41 -1.60
CA ILE A 73 -13.24 8.13 -1.64
C ILE A 73 -13.74 8.27 -3.09
N LEU A 74 -12.87 8.68 -4.02
CA LEU A 74 -13.23 8.76 -5.44
C LEU A 74 -13.58 7.39 -6.03
N LEU A 75 -12.86 6.34 -5.61
CA LEU A 75 -13.16 4.97 -6.02
C LEU A 75 -14.55 4.53 -5.53
N GLY A 76 -14.95 4.93 -4.31
CA GLY A 76 -16.29 4.72 -3.80
C GLY A 76 -17.38 5.42 -4.61
N PHE A 77 -17.12 6.63 -5.10
CA PHE A 77 -18.06 7.38 -5.96
C PHE A 77 -18.31 6.72 -7.33
N THR A 78 -17.37 5.92 -7.83
CA THR A 78 -17.54 5.21 -9.11
C THR A 78 -18.38 3.94 -8.98
N LEU A 79 -18.57 3.41 -7.77
CA LEU A 79 -19.39 2.22 -7.55
C LEU A 79 -20.89 2.58 -7.49
N SER A 80 -21.70 1.97 -8.37
CA SER A 80 -23.16 2.10 -8.33
C SER A 80 -23.78 1.38 -7.14
N PHE A 81 -24.71 2.04 -6.43
CA PHE A 81 -25.44 1.48 -5.28
C PHE A 81 -26.10 0.11 -5.56
N THR A 82 -26.61 -0.10 -6.77
CA THR A 82 -27.23 -1.37 -7.19
C THR A 82 -26.21 -2.52 -7.24
N GLN A 83 -24.99 -2.24 -7.71
CA GLN A 83 -23.93 -3.24 -7.83
C GLN A 83 -23.38 -3.62 -6.44
N ILE A 84 -23.29 -2.65 -5.52
CA ILE A 84 -22.88 -2.89 -4.14
C ILE A 84 -23.88 -3.81 -3.42
N PHE A 85 -25.19 -3.65 -3.65
CA PHE A 85 -26.20 -4.44 -2.95
C PHE A 85 -26.28 -5.89 -3.46
N GLN A 86 -26.15 -6.09 -4.77
CA GLN A 86 -26.21 -7.41 -5.39
C GLN A 86 -24.92 -8.22 -5.17
N VAL A 87 -23.76 -7.58 -5.32
CA VAL A 87 -22.46 -8.21 -5.15
C VAL A 87 -22.08 -8.26 -3.65
N GLY A 88 -22.56 -7.33 -2.84
CA GLY A 88 -22.21 -7.20 -1.43
C GLY A 88 -22.45 -8.45 -0.61
N LYS A 89 -23.62 -9.11 -0.73
CA LYS A 89 -23.90 -10.33 0.05
C LYS A 89 -22.96 -11.49 -0.29
N TYR A 90 -22.75 -11.76 -1.58
CA TYR A 90 -21.85 -12.83 -2.02
C TYR A 90 -20.38 -12.48 -1.74
N SER A 91 -19.98 -11.23 -1.99
CA SER A 91 -18.62 -10.78 -1.77
C SER A 91 -18.27 -10.75 -0.28
N LEU A 92 -19.21 -10.42 0.61
CA LEU A 92 -18.95 -10.40 2.05
C LEU A 92 -18.63 -11.81 2.57
N ILE A 93 -19.37 -12.83 2.12
CA ILE A 93 -19.14 -14.21 2.58
C ILE A 93 -17.79 -14.73 2.08
N VAL A 94 -17.46 -14.49 0.81
CA VAL A 94 -16.18 -14.90 0.21
C VAL A 94 -15.03 -14.16 0.87
N MET A 95 -15.14 -12.85 1.03
CA MET A 95 -14.13 -12.03 1.69
C MET A 95 -13.89 -12.48 3.13
N CYS A 96 -14.94 -12.77 3.90
CA CYS A 96 -14.82 -13.27 5.26
C CYS A 96 -14.07 -14.61 5.30
N PHE A 97 -14.41 -15.54 4.40
CA PHE A 97 -13.76 -16.84 4.33
C PHE A 97 -12.30 -16.76 3.87
N THR A 98 -12.01 -15.95 2.85
CA THR A 98 -10.65 -15.73 2.34
C THR A 98 -9.78 -15.01 3.37
N LEU A 99 -10.30 -13.98 4.05
CA LEU A 99 -9.55 -13.32 5.12
C LEU A 99 -9.32 -14.28 6.30
N ALA A 100 -10.34 -15.00 6.78
CA ALA A 100 -10.16 -15.97 7.85
C ALA A 100 -9.07 -17.00 7.50
N THR A 101 -9.07 -17.47 6.25
CA THR A 101 -8.04 -18.39 5.74
C THR A 101 -6.67 -17.73 5.64
N ALA A 102 -6.58 -16.51 5.11
CA ALA A 102 -5.32 -15.78 4.94
C ALA A 102 -4.68 -15.40 6.29
N PHE A 103 -5.48 -14.92 7.24
CA PHE A 103 -5.04 -14.60 8.61
C PHE A 103 -4.71 -15.88 9.38
N GLY A 104 -5.52 -16.93 9.27
CA GLY A 104 -5.27 -18.21 9.93
C GLY A 104 -3.98 -18.86 9.43
N CYS A 105 -3.79 -18.92 8.11
CA CYS A 105 -2.58 -19.45 7.49
C CYS A 105 -1.37 -18.56 7.77
N GLY A 106 -1.54 -17.22 7.68
CA GLY A 106 -0.52 -16.24 8.02
C GLY A 106 -0.05 -16.34 9.47
N TYR A 107 -0.96 -16.59 10.41
CA TYR A 107 -0.64 -16.80 11.82
C TYR A 107 0.11 -18.11 12.04
N LEU A 108 -0.32 -19.21 11.42
CA LEU A 108 0.40 -20.49 11.47
C LEU A 108 1.82 -20.36 10.92
N LEU A 109 1.97 -19.78 9.74
CA LEU A 109 3.29 -19.58 9.11
C LEU A 109 4.15 -18.60 9.91
N GLY A 110 3.54 -17.52 10.43
CA GLY A 110 4.22 -16.55 11.28
C GLY A 110 4.74 -17.16 12.58
N ASN A 111 3.97 -18.07 13.19
CA ASN A 111 4.39 -18.81 14.38
C ASN A 111 5.54 -19.78 14.10
N VAL A 112 5.51 -20.47 12.94
CA VAL A 112 6.62 -21.35 12.50
C VAL A 112 7.89 -20.55 12.19
N LEU A 113 7.75 -19.35 11.66
CA LEU A 113 8.87 -18.44 11.33
C LEU A 113 9.33 -17.58 12.51
N GLY A 114 8.71 -17.70 13.69
CA GLY A 114 9.05 -16.92 14.89
C GLY A 114 8.75 -15.42 14.78
N MET A 115 7.84 -15.03 13.88
CA MET A 115 7.49 -13.63 13.62
C MET A 115 6.48 -13.08 14.64
N ASN A 116 6.60 -11.78 14.95
CA ASN A 116 5.65 -11.08 15.81
C ASN A 116 4.23 -11.05 15.18
N TRP A 117 3.19 -11.16 16.01
CA TRP A 117 1.79 -11.19 15.58
C TRP A 117 1.39 -9.97 14.73
N LYS A 118 1.99 -8.80 14.99
CA LYS A 118 1.76 -7.58 14.21
C LYS A 118 2.23 -7.72 12.76
N LEU A 119 3.43 -8.27 12.55
CA LEU A 119 4.02 -8.43 11.20
C LEU A 119 3.30 -9.51 10.40
N SER A 120 2.95 -10.63 11.04
CA SER A 120 2.16 -11.69 10.41
C SER A 120 0.77 -11.19 9.96
N SER A 121 0.13 -10.34 10.79
CA SER A 121 -1.13 -9.67 10.46
C SER A 121 -0.99 -8.69 9.28
N LEU A 122 0.08 -7.88 9.24
CA LEU A 122 0.34 -6.96 8.12
C LEU A 122 0.58 -7.68 6.80
N ILE A 123 1.36 -8.77 6.82
CA ILE A 123 1.69 -9.53 5.61
C ILE A 123 0.47 -10.30 5.10
N SER A 124 -0.29 -10.94 5.99
CA SER A 124 -1.50 -11.66 5.61
C SER A 124 -2.57 -10.72 5.04
N ALA A 125 -2.76 -9.54 5.65
CA ALA A 125 -3.69 -8.55 5.13
C ALA A 125 -3.21 -7.89 3.82
N GLY A 126 -1.91 -7.60 3.71
CA GLY A 126 -1.29 -7.11 2.49
C GLY A 126 -1.47 -8.10 1.33
N THR A 127 -1.27 -9.38 1.59
CA THR A 127 -1.38 -10.42 0.56
C THR A 127 -2.84 -10.77 0.23
N GLY A 128 -3.74 -10.73 1.22
CA GLY A 128 -5.12 -11.17 1.08
C GLY A 128 -6.11 -10.14 0.52
N ILE A 129 -5.81 -8.83 0.60
CA ILE A 129 -6.74 -7.77 0.19
C ILE A 129 -6.25 -7.09 -1.10
N CYS A 130 -5.23 -6.23 -1.01
CA CYS A 130 -4.78 -5.41 -2.15
C CYS A 130 -3.37 -4.83 -1.99
N GLY A 131 -2.50 -5.45 -1.18
CA GLY A 131 -1.10 -5.04 -1.05
C GLY A 131 -0.88 -3.88 -0.09
N GLY A 132 -0.06 -2.90 -0.51
CA GLY A 132 0.42 -1.81 0.35
C GLY A 132 -0.68 -0.90 0.90
N SER A 133 -1.81 -0.74 0.21
CA SER A 133 -2.96 0.01 0.71
C SER A 133 -3.63 -0.65 1.91
N ALA A 134 -3.65 -1.99 1.96
CA ALA A 134 -4.15 -2.73 3.11
C ALA A 134 -3.20 -2.59 4.31
N VAL A 135 -1.89 -2.69 4.07
CA VAL A 135 -0.85 -2.49 5.09
C VAL A 135 -0.96 -1.08 5.71
N ALA A 136 -1.06 -0.04 4.89
CA ALA A 136 -1.17 1.35 5.37
C ALA A 136 -2.48 1.63 6.15
N ALA A 137 -3.56 0.90 5.85
CA ALA A 137 -4.83 1.04 6.58
C ALA A 137 -4.81 0.31 7.93
N ILE A 138 -4.16 -0.85 8.00
CA ILE A 138 -4.17 -1.73 9.19
C ILE A 138 -3.05 -1.38 10.17
N ALA A 139 -1.89 -0.92 9.69
CA ALA A 139 -0.77 -0.49 10.54
C ALA A 139 -1.17 0.43 11.71
N PRO A 140 -1.95 1.52 11.53
CA PRO A 140 -2.39 2.37 12.64
C PRO A 140 -3.46 1.73 13.54
N VAL A 141 -4.15 0.67 13.09
CA VAL A 141 -5.17 -0.04 13.89
C VAL A 141 -4.54 -1.04 14.85
N ILE A 142 -3.44 -1.67 14.43
CA ILE A 142 -2.69 -2.65 15.25
C ILE A 142 -1.50 -2.04 15.99
N ASP A 143 -1.35 -0.71 15.93
CA ASP A 143 -0.23 0.05 16.49
C ASP A 143 1.12 -0.54 16.05
N ALA A 144 1.25 -0.84 14.76
CA ALA A 144 2.53 -1.24 14.19
C ALA A 144 3.37 0.02 13.97
N GLU A 145 4.61 0.00 14.46
CA GLU A 145 5.59 1.07 14.22
C GLU A 145 5.85 1.22 12.71
N ASP A 146 5.84 2.47 12.23
CA ASP A 146 6.10 2.90 10.84
C ASP A 146 7.56 2.67 10.40
#